data_AF-Q4DQX4-F1
#
_entry.id   AF-Q4DQX4-F1
#
_cell.length_a   1.000
_cell.length_b   1.000
_cell.length_c   1.000
_cell.angle_alpha   90.00
_cell.angle_beta   90.00
_cell.angle_gamma   90.00
#
_symmetry.space_group_name_H-M   'P 1'
#
loop_
_entity.id
_entity.type
_entity.pdbx_description
1 polymer ?
#
loop_
_entity_poly.entity_id
_entity_poly.type
_entity_poly.pdbx_seq_one_letter_code
_entity_poly.pdbx_strand_id
1 'polypeptide(L)'
;MNIVTSYFVVKRLPGSIFLGEASLRHRDARQEEYMECIRRNAAHAEVVSLHILIEGTEAYRQFRQRVMEDDYFFQSKEMRRKIVPVLWPEAQPTYADLFQHANKLLRGKLTMICNADVYLPQVGASVRELQKLFDSDPTRRLSVALTRYESEDRRDAPLIEAYRGSHDAFIFRPPTEASFVESVRHPQNCYKAENIVLYELQRHGYVVVNPCRSFMLVHHHTADLRQWLPAVDEERYARAPPCTIAEALTMLRQTNRS
;
A
#
# COMPACT_ATOMS: atom_id res chain seq x y z
N MET A 1 10.62 -5.81 5.48
CA MET A 1 9.60 -4.77 5.19
C MET A 1 8.60 -4.73 6.35
N ASN A 2 8.24 -3.54 6.82
CA ASN A 2 7.09 -3.36 7.72
C ASN A 2 5.95 -2.83 6.85
N ILE A 3 4.79 -3.46 6.87
CA ILE A 3 3.65 -3.05 6.05
C ILE A 3 2.63 -2.35 6.96
N VAL A 4 2.08 -1.24 6.49
CA VAL A 4 1.00 -0.49 7.13
C VAL A 4 -0.15 -0.44 6.15
N THR A 5 -1.30 -0.97 6.55
CA THR A 5 -2.52 -0.97 5.71
C THR A 5 -3.76 -0.85 6.60
N SER A 6 -4.94 -0.85 6.00
CA SER A 6 -6.22 -0.75 6.69
C SER A 6 -7.01 -2.06 6.57
N TYR A 7 -7.91 -2.29 7.53
CA TYR A 7 -8.93 -3.33 7.46
C TYR A 7 -10.27 -2.73 7.83
N PHE A 8 -11.29 -3.03 7.03
CA PHE A 8 -12.65 -2.53 7.20
C PHE A 8 -13.63 -3.59 6.72
N VAL A 9 -14.88 -3.51 7.20
CA VAL A 9 -15.96 -4.33 6.68
C VAL A 9 -16.41 -3.76 5.35
N VAL A 10 -16.44 -4.58 4.31
CA VAL A 10 -16.96 -4.19 2.99
C VAL A 10 -18.45 -3.82 3.14
N LYS A 11 -18.72 -2.53 3.00
CA LYS A 11 -20.04 -1.92 3.07
C LYS A 11 -20.20 -0.89 1.95
N ARG A 12 -21.44 -0.46 1.72
CA ARG A 12 -21.70 0.68 0.83
C ARG A 12 -21.21 1.96 1.48
N LEU A 13 -20.36 2.71 0.81
CA LEU A 13 -19.91 4.01 1.29
C LEU A 13 -20.87 5.11 0.80
N PRO A 14 -21.43 5.94 1.70
CA PRO A 14 -22.22 7.09 1.29
C PRO A 14 -21.41 7.99 0.35
N GLY A 15 -22.00 8.37 -0.79
CA GLY A 15 -21.35 9.23 -1.79
C GLY A 15 -20.36 8.53 -2.74
N SER A 16 -20.10 7.23 -2.58
CA SER A 16 -19.21 6.52 -3.51
C SER A 16 -19.88 6.24 -4.86
N ILE A 17 -19.11 6.36 -5.93
CA ILE A 17 -19.46 5.91 -7.27
C ILE A 17 -19.14 4.40 -7.37
N PHE A 18 -20.11 3.63 -7.85
CA PHE A 18 -19.91 2.22 -8.21
C PHE A 18 -19.50 2.12 -9.68
N LEU A 19 -18.41 1.42 -9.94
CA LEU A 19 -17.98 1.06 -11.29
C LEU A 19 -18.10 -0.46 -11.43
N GLY A 20 -18.87 -0.91 -12.42
CA GLY A 20 -19.13 -2.33 -12.70
C GLY A 20 -20.51 -2.82 -12.22
N GLU A 21 -20.93 -3.99 -12.71
CA GLU A 21 -22.18 -4.66 -12.32
C GLU A 21 -22.10 -5.36 -10.94
N ALA A 22 -20.95 -5.28 -10.26
CA ALA A 22 -20.71 -5.93 -8.97
C ALA A 22 -21.54 -5.28 -7.86
N SER A 23 -22.73 -5.85 -7.62
CA SER A 23 -23.56 -5.49 -6.48
C SER A 23 -22.90 -5.86 -5.14
N LEU A 24 -23.45 -5.34 -4.02
CA LEU A 24 -23.08 -5.75 -2.66
C LEU A 24 -23.22 -7.27 -2.40
N ARG A 25 -23.79 -8.05 -3.34
CA ARG A 25 -23.74 -9.52 -3.30
C ARG A 25 -22.32 -10.07 -3.28
N HIS A 26 -21.34 -9.34 -3.80
CA HIS A 26 -19.92 -9.74 -3.78
C HIS A 26 -19.13 -9.21 -2.57
N ARG A 27 -19.80 -8.60 -1.57
CA ARG A 27 -19.12 -8.03 -0.40
C ARG A 27 -18.26 -9.07 0.34
N ASP A 28 -18.75 -10.31 0.45
CA ASP A 28 -18.07 -11.36 1.18
C ASP A 28 -16.82 -11.80 0.41
N ALA A 29 -16.93 -11.98 -0.92
CA ALA A 29 -15.79 -12.24 -1.79
C ALA A 29 -14.74 -11.11 -1.71
N ARG A 30 -15.18 -9.85 -1.70
CA ARG A 30 -14.28 -8.70 -1.53
C ARG A 30 -13.62 -8.67 -0.14
N GLN A 31 -14.32 -9.10 0.90
CA GLN A 31 -13.73 -9.23 2.24
C GLN A 31 -12.66 -10.34 2.26
N GLU A 32 -12.90 -11.46 1.58
CA GLU A 32 -11.91 -12.54 1.41
C GLU A 32 -10.64 -12.04 0.74
N GLU A 33 -10.74 -11.12 -0.22
CA GLU A 33 -9.56 -10.59 -0.90
C GLU A 33 -8.59 -9.85 0.04
N TYR A 34 -9.14 -9.01 0.91
CA TYR A 34 -8.34 -8.28 1.90
C TYR A 34 -7.65 -9.25 2.86
N MET A 35 -8.38 -10.28 3.29
CA MET A 35 -7.84 -11.31 4.16
C MET A 35 -6.78 -12.17 3.45
N GLU A 36 -6.98 -12.51 2.19
CA GLU A 36 -5.97 -13.22 1.39
C GLU A 36 -4.69 -12.39 1.28
N CYS A 37 -4.79 -11.08 1.07
CA CYS A 37 -3.63 -10.19 1.05
C CYS A 37 -2.91 -10.14 2.40
N ILE A 38 -3.65 -10.11 3.52
CA ILE A 38 -3.07 -10.22 4.87
C ILE A 38 -2.31 -11.54 5.02
N ARG A 39 -2.93 -12.66 4.63
CA ARG A 39 -2.35 -14.00 4.71
C ARG A 39 -1.08 -14.13 3.87
N ARG A 40 -1.10 -13.64 2.62
CA ARG A 40 0.04 -13.67 1.69
C ARG A 40 1.19 -12.80 2.18
N ASN A 41 0.92 -11.58 2.63
CA ASN A 41 1.95 -10.71 3.18
C ASN A 41 2.56 -11.28 4.46
N ALA A 42 1.76 -11.87 5.36
CA ALA A 42 2.29 -12.55 6.56
C ALA A 42 3.18 -13.75 6.20
N ALA A 43 2.83 -14.48 5.13
CA ALA A 43 3.63 -15.59 4.61
C ALA A 43 4.96 -15.13 3.97
N HIS A 44 5.08 -13.88 3.51
CA HIS A 44 6.28 -13.40 2.83
C HIS A 44 7.48 -13.38 3.76
N ALA A 45 8.57 -14.07 3.38
CA ALA A 45 9.75 -14.26 4.23
C ALA A 45 10.40 -12.92 4.65
N GLU A 46 10.44 -11.94 3.73
CA GLU A 46 11.04 -10.63 4.00
C GLU A 46 10.06 -9.59 4.60
N VAL A 47 8.82 -9.97 4.88
CA VAL A 47 7.88 -9.14 5.66
C VAL A 47 8.10 -9.42 7.14
N VAL A 48 8.39 -8.36 7.89
CA VAL A 48 8.73 -8.39 9.32
C VAL A 48 7.47 -8.21 10.17
N SER A 49 6.63 -7.25 9.81
CA SER A 49 5.35 -7.00 10.50
C SER A 49 4.30 -6.42 9.55
N LEU A 50 3.03 -6.65 9.89
CA LEU A 50 1.85 -6.09 9.27
C LEU A 50 1.08 -5.28 10.33
N HIS A 51 1.17 -3.96 10.25
CA HIS A 51 0.38 -3.04 11.06
C HIS A 51 -0.93 -2.75 10.34
N ILE A 52 -2.04 -3.15 10.95
CA ILE A 52 -3.36 -3.09 10.31
C ILE A 52 -4.23 -2.15 11.13
N LEU A 53 -4.55 -0.98 10.57
CA LEU A 53 -5.49 -0.03 11.15
C LEU A 53 -6.91 -0.52 10.87
N ILE A 54 -7.60 -0.98 11.91
CA ILE A 54 -8.90 -1.64 11.82
C ILE A 54 -10.03 -0.65 12.12
N GLU A 55 -10.89 -0.38 11.13
CA GLU A 55 -11.97 0.61 11.21
C GLU A 55 -13.08 0.20 12.17
N GLY A 56 -13.06 0.79 13.37
CA GLY A 56 -14.14 0.65 14.34
C GLY A 56 -14.27 -0.72 14.98
N THR A 57 -15.22 -0.82 15.90
CA THR A 57 -15.39 -2.01 16.75
C THR A 57 -15.88 -3.23 15.97
N GLU A 58 -16.72 -3.03 14.95
CA GLU A 58 -17.28 -4.14 14.18
C GLU A 58 -16.24 -4.81 13.28
N ALA A 59 -15.45 -4.03 12.55
CA ALA A 59 -14.34 -4.59 11.77
C ALA A 59 -13.33 -5.28 12.69
N TYR A 60 -13.11 -4.75 13.89
CA TYR A 60 -12.24 -5.39 14.88
C TYR A 60 -12.76 -6.74 15.36
N ARG A 61 -14.07 -6.88 15.63
CA ARG A 61 -14.66 -8.17 15.99
C ARG A 61 -14.48 -9.19 14.87
N GLN A 62 -14.81 -8.79 13.64
CA GLN A 62 -14.66 -9.65 12.46
C GLN A 62 -13.20 -10.04 12.26
N PHE A 63 -12.26 -9.08 12.31
CA PHE A 63 -10.83 -9.33 12.19
C PHE A 63 -10.34 -10.30 13.26
N ARG A 64 -10.73 -10.08 14.53
CA ARG A 64 -10.34 -10.95 15.64
C ARG A 64 -10.79 -12.38 15.40
N GLN A 65 -12.07 -12.58 15.06
CA GLN A 65 -12.65 -13.90 14.86
C GLN A 65 -12.06 -14.62 13.63
N ARG A 66 -11.95 -13.92 12.49
CA ARG A 66 -11.62 -14.53 11.20
C ARG A 66 -10.13 -14.60 10.88
N VAL A 67 -9.32 -13.74 11.50
CA VAL A 67 -7.87 -13.63 11.21
C VAL A 67 -7.04 -14.07 12.41
N MET A 68 -7.38 -13.62 13.62
CA MET A 68 -6.52 -13.83 14.80
C MET A 68 -6.87 -15.10 15.58
N GLU A 69 -8.15 -15.40 15.73
CA GLU A 69 -8.68 -16.55 16.50
C GLU A 69 -8.88 -17.80 15.62
N ASP A 70 -8.97 -17.64 14.30
CA ASP A 70 -9.04 -18.77 13.37
C ASP A 70 -7.67 -19.48 13.27
N ASP A 71 -7.62 -20.73 13.72
CA ASP A 71 -6.43 -21.58 13.69
C ASP A 71 -6.06 -22.09 12.30
N TYR A 72 -6.95 -21.99 11.32
CA TYR A 72 -6.69 -22.39 9.94
C TYR A 72 -6.29 -21.20 9.05
N PHE A 73 -6.48 -19.97 9.51
CA PHE A 73 -6.18 -18.78 8.70
C PHE A 73 -4.68 -18.65 8.40
N PHE A 74 -3.83 -18.79 9.43
CA PHE A 74 -2.39 -18.76 9.28
C PHE A 74 -1.81 -20.17 9.39
N GLN A 75 -0.93 -20.54 8.46
CA GLN A 75 -0.28 -21.86 8.44
C GLN A 75 0.70 -22.06 9.60
N SER A 76 1.15 -20.98 10.25
CA SER A 76 2.06 -21.05 11.39
C SER A 76 1.83 -19.93 12.40
N LYS A 77 2.22 -20.19 13.66
CA LYS A 77 2.24 -19.17 14.71
C LYS A 77 3.17 -18.00 14.37
N GLU A 78 4.19 -18.23 13.56
CA GLU A 78 5.13 -17.19 13.13
C GLU A 78 4.47 -16.18 12.20
N MET A 79 3.63 -16.65 11.25
CA MET A 79 2.81 -15.74 10.42
C MET A 79 1.88 -14.89 11.28
N ARG A 80 1.18 -15.51 12.25
CA ARG A 80 0.28 -14.79 13.18
C ARG A 80 1.02 -13.72 14.01
N ARG A 81 2.27 -14.00 14.43
CA ARG A 81 3.10 -13.06 15.22
C ARG A 81 3.52 -11.80 14.46
N LYS A 82 3.49 -11.81 13.12
CA LYS A 82 3.78 -10.62 12.31
C LYS A 82 2.64 -9.59 12.38
N ILE A 83 1.43 -10.00 12.78
CA ILE A 83 0.26 -9.13 12.76
C ILE A 83 0.25 -8.22 13.99
N VAL A 84 0.11 -6.92 13.74
CA VAL A 84 -0.03 -5.87 14.74
C VAL A 84 -1.37 -5.16 14.48
N PRO A 85 -2.48 -5.64 15.10
CA PRO A 85 -3.78 -5.00 14.95
C PRO A 85 -3.82 -3.67 15.71
N VAL A 86 -4.35 -2.64 15.08
CA VAL A 86 -4.50 -1.30 15.66
C VAL A 86 -5.96 -0.91 15.55
N LEU A 87 -6.69 -0.90 16.66
CA LEU A 87 -8.06 -0.40 16.67
C LEU A 87 -8.08 1.08 16.28
N TRP A 88 -8.79 1.40 15.21
CA TRP A 88 -8.97 2.74 14.70
C TRP A 88 -10.41 3.23 14.99
N PRO A 89 -10.66 4.55 15.10
CA PRO A 89 -12.01 5.10 15.21
C PRO A 89 -12.97 4.59 14.12
N GLU A 90 -14.26 4.86 14.29
CA GLU A 90 -15.33 4.48 13.34
C GLU A 90 -15.34 5.36 12.07
N ALA A 91 -14.16 5.60 11.50
CA ALA A 91 -13.95 6.30 10.25
C ALA A 91 -12.77 5.65 9.50
N GLN A 92 -12.84 5.65 8.17
CA GLN A 92 -11.78 5.10 7.34
C GLN A 92 -10.44 5.82 7.62
N PRO A 93 -9.34 5.09 7.88
CA PRO A 93 -8.03 5.70 8.03
C PRO A 93 -7.63 6.52 6.80
N THR A 94 -7.07 7.70 7.03
CA THR A 94 -6.48 8.55 6.00
C THR A 94 -5.04 8.14 5.69
N TYR A 95 -4.51 8.58 4.55
CA TYR A 95 -3.07 8.49 4.29
C TYR A 95 -2.26 9.15 5.40
N ALA A 96 -2.69 10.30 5.91
CA ALA A 96 -2.08 10.96 7.06
C ALA A 96 -2.01 10.04 8.28
N ASP A 97 -3.08 9.32 8.60
CA ASP A 97 -3.11 8.38 9.74
C ASP A 97 -2.10 7.24 9.57
N LEU A 98 -2.02 6.68 8.35
CA LEU A 98 -1.08 5.60 8.02
C LEU A 98 0.38 6.09 8.12
N PHE A 99 0.68 7.28 7.61
CA PHE A 99 2.01 7.89 7.74
C PHE A 99 2.33 8.27 9.20
N GLN A 100 1.38 8.81 9.96
CA GLN A 100 1.57 9.10 11.38
C GLN A 100 1.87 7.84 12.18
N HIS A 101 1.14 6.76 11.92
CA HIS A 101 1.38 5.47 12.55
C HIS A 101 2.80 4.97 12.27
N ALA A 102 3.23 5.01 11.00
CA ALA A 102 4.59 4.67 10.61
C ALA A 102 5.65 5.56 11.28
N ASN A 103 5.43 6.88 11.33
CA ASN A 103 6.33 7.85 11.97
C ASN A 103 6.50 7.60 13.47
N LYS A 104 5.44 7.10 14.14
CA LYS A 104 5.46 6.78 15.57
C LYS A 104 6.19 5.48 15.88
N LEU A 105 5.91 4.40 15.15
CA LEU A 105 6.36 3.04 15.53
C LEU A 105 7.47 2.44 14.66
N LEU A 106 7.68 2.96 13.46
CA LEU A 106 8.54 2.35 12.43
C LEU A 106 9.72 3.25 12.01
N ARG A 107 10.15 4.12 12.92
CA ARG A 107 11.28 5.06 12.72
C ARG A 107 12.54 4.32 12.23
N GLY A 108 13.12 4.81 11.13
CA GLY A 108 14.31 4.25 10.49
C GLY A 108 14.11 2.91 9.77
N LYS A 109 12.93 2.29 9.88
CA LYS A 109 12.66 0.98 9.30
C LYS A 109 12.01 1.14 7.93
N LEU A 110 12.44 0.33 6.97
CA LEU A 110 11.80 0.31 5.65
C LEU A 110 10.32 -0.09 5.80
N THR A 111 9.45 0.80 5.37
CA THR A 111 8.01 0.73 5.61
C THR A 111 7.25 0.92 4.32
N MET A 112 6.25 0.08 4.08
CA MET A 112 5.31 0.17 2.97
C MET A 112 3.93 0.56 3.49
N ILE A 113 3.36 1.66 2.99
CA ILE A 113 1.92 1.94 3.12
C ILE A 113 1.25 1.45 1.84
N CYS A 114 0.18 0.67 1.94
CA CYS A 114 -0.49 0.11 0.75
C CYS A 114 -1.99 -0.04 0.90
N ASN A 115 -2.67 -0.20 -0.23
CA ASN A 115 -4.08 -0.61 -0.29
C ASN A 115 -4.28 -2.00 0.35
N ALA A 116 -5.50 -2.29 0.80
CA ALA A 116 -5.81 -3.50 1.57
C ALA A 116 -5.83 -4.79 0.70
N ASP A 117 -5.95 -4.62 -0.61
CA ASP A 117 -6.04 -5.67 -1.63
C ASP A 117 -4.73 -5.87 -2.40
N VAL A 118 -3.58 -5.47 -1.84
CA VAL A 118 -2.28 -5.77 -2.44
C VAL A 118 -1.37 -6.61 -1.55
N TYR A 119 -0.54 -7.42 -2.18
CA TYR A 119 0.47 -8.23 -1.49
C TYR A 119 1.80 -8.32 -2.23
N LEU A 120 2.84 -8.65 -1.47
CA LEU A 120 4.15 -9.01 -2.00
C LEU A 120 4.18 -10.52 -2.27
N PRO A 121 4.32 -10.97 -3.53
CA PRO A 121 4.46 -12.38 -3.86
C PRO A 121 5.83 -12.91 -3.40
N GLN A 122 5.91 -14.20 -3.09
CA GLN A 122 7.16 -14.84 -2.62
C GLN A 122 8.31 -14.72 -3.63
N VAL A 123 7.95 -14.70 -4.93
CA VAL A 123 8.88 -14.55 -6.04
C VAL A 123 8.60 -13.23 -6.74
N GLY A 124 9.66 -12.44 -6.99
CA GLY A 124 9.57 -11.17 -7.70
C GLY A 124 9.53 -9.92 -6.81
N ALA A 125 9.37 -10.06 -5.50
CA ALA A 125 9.33 -8.94 -4.54
C ALA A 125 10.49 -8.98 -3.52
N SER A 126 11.74 -8.92 -4.00
CA SER A 126 12.88 -8.97 -3.07
C SER A 126 13.07 -7.65 -2.31
N VAL A 127 12.74 -7.67 -1.02
CA VAL A 127 12.87 -6.49 -0.15
C VAL A 127 14.34 -6.14 0.03
N ARG A 128 15.22 -7.13 0.15
CA ARG A 128 16.67 -6.94 0.20
C ARG A 128 17.22 -6.23 -1.03
N GLU A 129 16.75 -6.56 -2.22
CA GLU A 129 17.18 -5.86 -3.44
C GLU A 129 16.65 -4.44 -3.48
N LEU A 130 15.39 -4.21 -3.10
CA LEU A 130 14.81 -2.87 -2.99
C LEU A 130 15.56 -2.01 -1.96
N GLN A 131 16.02 -2.61 -0.86
CA GLN A 131 16.72 -1.92 0.23
C GLN A 131 17.99 -1.19 -0.28
N LYS A 132 18.64 -1.71 -1.33
CA LYS A 132 19.80 -1.08 -1.98
C LYS A 132 19.51 0.33 -2.50
N LEU A 133 18.27 0.64 -2.91
CA LEU A 133 17.90 1.99 -3.32
C LEU A 133 18.06 2.97 -2.16
N PHE A 134 17.57 2.60 -0.99
CA PHE A 134 17.61 3.44 0.22
C PHE A 134 19.00 3.44 0.87
N ASP A 135 19.81 2.41 0.65
CA ASP A 135 21.19 2.35 1.15
C ASP A 135 22.18 3.10 0.25
N SER A 136 21.83 3.32 -1.02
CA SER A 136 22.70 4.02 -1.97
C SER A 136 22.98 5.47 -1.60
N ASP A 137 22.03 6.10 -0.90
CA ASP A 137 22.13 7.48 -0.42
C ASP A 137 21.23 7.67 0.82
N PRO A 138 21.70 7.29 2.03
CA PRO A 138 20.86 7.23 3.22
C PRO A 138 20.35 8.59 3.71
N THR A 139 20.96 9.70 3.28
CA THR A 139 20.54 11.07 3.64
C THR A 139 19.46 11.61 2.72
N ARG A 140 19.28 10.98 1.54
CA ARG A 140 18.27 11.38 0.56
C ARG A 140 16.87 11.00 1.02
N ARG A 141 15.94 11.93 0.84
CA ARG A 141 14.51 11.67 0.94
C ARG A 141 14.07 10.88 -0.29
N LEU A 142 14.05 9.56 -0.14
CA LEU A 142 13.59 8.64 -1.17
C LEU A 142 12.24 8.07 -0.78
N SER A 143 11.33 8.03 -1.76
CA SER A 143 10.12 7.22 -1.70
C SER A 143 10.01 6.38 -2.97
N VAL A 144 9.45 5.19 -2.83
CA VAL A 144 9.11 4.30 -3.93
C VAL A 144 7.60 4.27 -4.04
N ALA A 145 7.04 4.45 -5.23
CA ALA A 145 5.61 4.37 -5.48
C ALA A 145 5.31 3.30 -6.51
N LEU A 146 4.75 2.17 -6.08
CA LEU A 146 4.63 0.97 -6.90
C LEU A 146 3.34 0.96 -7.69
N THR A 147 3.45 0.73 -8.99
CA THR A 147 2.36 0.23 -9.82
C THR A 147 2.27 -1.29 -9.68
N ARG A 148 1.05 -1.82 -9.62
CA ARG A 148 0.78 -3.24 -9.39
C ARG A 148 0.69 -4.08 -10.66
N TYR A 149 0.81 -5.39 -10.48
CA TYR A 149 0.41 -6.45 -11.38
C TYR A 149 -0.99 -6.93 -10.98
N GLU A 150 -1.79 -7.40 -11.93
CA GLU A 150 -3.14 -7.92 -11.65
C GLU A 150 -3.09 -9.42 -11.24
N SER A 151 -1.95 -10.09 -11.48
CA SER A 151 -1.65 -11.42 -10.94
C SER A 151 -0.14 -11.65 -10.77
N GLU A 152 0.27 -12.84 -10.30
CA GLU A 152 1.69 -13.22 -10.22
C GLU A 152 2.30 -13.51 -11.61
N ASP A 153 1.50 -13.55 -12.69
CA ASP A 153 2.02 -13.59 -14.06
C ASP A 153 2.58 -12.22 -14.45
N ARG A 154 3.87 -12.14 -14.75
CA ARG A 154 4.54 -10.89 -15.16
C ARG A 154 3.96 -10.25 -16.42
N ARG A 155 3.19 -10.98 -17.22
CA ARG A 155 2.53 -10.46 -18.42
C ARG A 155 1.20 -9.77 -18.09
N ASP A 156 0.65 -10.05 -16.92
CA ASP A 156 -0.62 -9.48 -16.44
C ASP A 156 -0.38 -8.16 -15.72
N ALA A 157 0.14 -7.19 -16.48
CA ALA A 157 0.61 -5.91 -15.98
C ALA A 157 0.09 -4.72 -16.84
N PRO A 158 -1.22 -4.65 -17.15
CA PRO A 158 -1.75 -3.67 -18.10
C PRO A 158 -1.44 -2.22 -17.72
N LEU A 159 -1.37 -1.92 -16.42
CA LEU A 159 -1.08 -0.57 -15.92
C LEU A 159 0.40 -0.24 -15.82
N ILE A 160 1.27 -1.23 -16.00
CA ILE A 160 2.72 -1.04 -16.17
C ILE A 160 3.03 -0.82 -17.66
N GLU A 161 2.45 -1.64 -18.53
CA GLU A 161 2.68 -1.58 -19.99
C GLU A 161 2.00 -0.35 -20.63
N ALA A 162 0.73 -0.12 -20.32
CA ALA A 162 -0.02 1.07 -20.72
C ALA A 162 -0.14 2.02 -19.53
N TYR A 163 0.99 2.59 -19.11
CA TYR A 163 1.06 3.39 -17.88
C TYR A 163 0.13 4.61 -17.87
N ARG A 164 -0.75 4.67 -16.86
CA ARG A 164 -1.73 5.75 -16.66
C ARG A 164 -1.61 6.48 -15.32
N GLY A 165 -0.53 6.29 -14.58
CA GLY A 165 -0.33 6.97 -13.30
C GLY A 165 -0.97 6.30 -12.09
N SER A 166 -1.26 5.00 -12.16
CA SER A 166 -1.84 4.26 -11.04
C SER A 166 -0.75 3.67 -10.14
N HIS A 167 -0.95 3.78 -8.83
CA HIS A 167 -0.05 3.32 -7.79
C HIS A 167 -0.89 2.72 -6.66
N ASP A 168 -0.38 1.72 -5.94
CA ASP A 168 -1.11 1.06 -4.84
C ASP A 168 -0.28 0.91 -3.56
N ALA A 169 0.99 1.29 -3.60
CA ALA A 169 1.87 1.27 -2.42
C ALA A 169 2.95 2.35 -2.47
N PHE A 170 3.31 2.85 -1.29
CA PHE A 170 4.40 3.79 -1.05
C PHE A 170 5.40 3.19 -0.07
N ILE A 171 6.67 3.09 -0.45
CA ILE A 171 7.74 2.56 0.41
C ILE A 171 8.72 3.68 0.75
N PHE A 172 9.01 3.86 2.03
CA PHE A 172 9.83 4.93 2.55
C PHE A 172 10.49 4.53 3.88
N ARG A 173 11.35 5.42 4.41
CA ARG A 173 11.88 5.32 5.77
C ARG A 173 11.28 6.42 6.64
N PRO A 174 10.41 6.11 7.62
CA PRO A 174 9.92 7.08 8.57
C PRO A 174 11.06 7.67 9.43
N PRO A 175 10.94 8.90 9.94
CA PRO A 175 9.76 9.75 9.85
C PRO A 175 9.67 10.54 8.54
N THR A 176 8.46 10.67 8.01
CA THR A 176 8.13 11.76 7.08
C THR A 176 7.88 13.07 7.85
N GLU A 177 7.97 14.20 7.17
CA GLU A 177 7.75 15.51 7.80
C GLU A 177 6.30 15.70 8.23
N ALA A 178 6.10 16.45 9.32
CA ALA A 178 4.75 16.78 9.78
C ALA A 178 3.94 17.50 8.69
N SER A 179 4.53 18.48 7.98
CA SER A 179 3.82 19.20 6.92
C SER A 179 3.37 18.30 5.76
N PHE A 180 4.15 17.27 5.42
CA PHE A 180 3.78 16.27 4.43
C PHE A 180 2.61 15.41 4.92
N VAL A 181 2.68 14.95 6.17
CA VAL A 181 1.60 14.17 6.78
C VAL A 181 0.29 14.96 6.76
N GLU A 182 0.34 16.25 7.09
CA GLU A 182 -0.83 17.12 7.09
C GLU A 182 -1.44 17.30 5.70
N SER A 183 -0.63 17.25 4.64
CA SER A 183 -1.12 17.48 3.28
C SER A 183 -1.78 16.27 2.62
N VAL A 184 -1.68 15.08 3.23
CA VAL A 184 -2.29 13.83 2.77
C VAL A 184 -3.43 13.34 3.69
N ARG A 185 -4.17 14.27 4.29
CA ARG A 185 -5.34 14.01 5.18
C ARG A 185 -6.59 13.60 4.39
N HIS A 186 -6.47 12.61 3.53
CA HIS A 186 -7.57 12.02 2.77
C HIS A 186 -7.58 10.50 2.87
N PRO A 187 -8.76 9.84 2.79
CA PRO A 187 -8.85 8.39 2.84
C PRO A 187 -8.23 7.73 1.60
N GLN A 188 -7.85 6.46 1.77
CA GLN A 188 -7.60 5.56 0.64
C GLN A 188 -8.89 5.37 -0.17
N ASN A 189 -8.80 4.89 -1.42
CA ASN A 189 -9.95 4.63 -2.30
C ASN A 189 -10.77 5.88 -2.72
N CYS A 190 -10.21 7.09 -2.62
CA CYS A 190 -10.72 8.23 -3.40
C CYS A 190 -10.13 8.18 -4.82
N TYR A 191 -10.89 8.64 -5.81
CA TYR A 191 -10.33 8.80 -7.15
C TYR A 191 -9.08 9.70 -7.10
N LYS A 192 -7.97 9.23 -7.69
CA LYS A 192 -6.64 9.89 -7.68
C LYS A 192 -6.00 10.07 -6.30
N ALA A 193 -6.46 9.38 -5.24
CA ALA A 193 -5.90 9.51 -3.89
C ALA A 193 -4.37 9.34 -3.87
N GLU A 194 -3.86 8.35 -4.60
CA GLU A 194 -2.44 8.04 -4.68
C GLU A 194 -1.64 9.07 -5.47
N ASN A 195 -2.26 9.72 -6.47
CA ASN A 195 -1.62 10.80 -7.22
C ASN A 195 -1.39 12.03 -6.34
N ILE A 196 -2.29 12.30 -5.38
CA ILE A 196 -2.12 13.36 -4.39
C ILE A 196 -0.94 13.04 -3.46
N VAL A 197 -0.84 11.80 -2.95
CA VAL A 197 0.30 11.40 -2.10
C VAL A 197 1.62 11.58 -2.85
N LEU A 198 1.66 11.19 -4.12
CA LEU A 198 2.85 11.34 -4.96
C LEU A 198 3.21 12.81 -5.18
N TYR A 199 2.22 13.65 -5.45
CA TYR A 199 2.39 15.09 -5.62
C TYR A 199 2.97 15.71 -4.34
N GLU A 200 2.41 15.36 -3.19
CA GLU A 200 2.86 15.87 -1.90
C GLU A 200 4.25 15.37 -1.51
N LEU A 201 4.61 14.12 -1.85
CA LEU A 201 5.98 13.61 -1.68
C LEU A 201 6.97 14.47 -2.48
N GLN A 202 6.69 14.71 -3.76
CA GLN A 202 7.55 15.53 -4.63
C GLN A 202 7.65 16.97 -4.12
N ARG A 203 6.51 17.57 -3.73
CA ARG A 203 6.45 18.92 -3.17
C ARG A 203 7.29 19.07 -1.89
N HIS A 204 7.45 18.00 -1.11
CA HIS A 204 8.28 17.94 0.11
C HIS A 204 9.71 17.44 -0.14
N GLY A 205 10.17 17.44 -1.39
CA GLY A 205 11.54 17.15 -1.76
C GLY A 205 11.91 15.67 -1.78
N TYR A 206 10.93 14.77 -1.78
CA TYR A 206 11.21 13.35 -2.02
C TYR A 206 11.51 13.11 -3.49
N VAL A 207 12.60 12.39 -3.76
CA VAL A 207 12.74 11.70 -5.04
C VAL A 207 11.80 10.51 -5.01
N VAL A 208 10.93 10.41 -6.01
CA VAL A 208 9.97 9.30 -6.14
C VAL A 208 10.32 8.45 -7.35
N VAL A 209 10.50 7.14 -7.14
CA VAL A 209 10.77 6.17 -8.21
C VAL A 209 9.75 5.02 -8.18
N ASN A 210 9.56 4.33 -9.30
CA ASN A 210 8.60 3.23 -9.42
C ASN A 210 9.28 1.98 -9.99
N PRO A 211 10.06 1.23 -9.19
CA PRO A 211 10.84 0.08 -9.64
C PRO A 211 9.97 -1.18 -9.86
N CYS A 212 8.70 -1.03 -10.24
CA CYS A 212 7.73 -2.12 -10.34
C CYS A 212 8.12 -3.21 -11.34
N ARG A 213 8.97 -2.92 -12.34
CA ARG A 213 9.46 -3.94 -13.28
C ARG A 213 10.42 -4.95 -12.63
N SER A 214 11.02 -4.61 -11.50
CA SER A 214 11.92 -5.49 -10.74
C SER A 214 11.40 -5.87 -9.36
N PHE A 215 10.48 -5.09 -8.81
CA PHE A 215 9.85 -5.33 -7.52
C PHE A 215 8.34 -5.44 -7.70
N MET A 216 7.85 -6.68 -7.71
CA MET A 216 6.45 -7.00 -7.96
C MET A 216 5.57 -6.66 -6.75
N LEU A 217 4.45 -5.99 -7.03
CA LEU A 217 3.31 -5.83 -6.12
C LEU A 217 2.11 -6.41 -6.85
N VAL A 218 1.35 -7.29 -6.22
CA VAL A 218 0.17 -7.91 -6.86
C VAL A 218 -1.10 -7.36 -6.24
N HIS A 219 -2.07 -7.02 -7.09
CA HIS A 219 -3.41 -6.58 -6.71
C HIS A 219 -4.39 -7.74 -6.82
N HIS A 220 -4.91 -8.18 -5.69
CA HIS A 220 -5.83 -9.29 -5.62
C HIS A 220 -7.26 -8.78 -5.69
N HIS A 221 -7.79 -8.65 -6.90
CA HIS A 221 -9.13 -8.08 -7.15
C HIS A 221 -9.96 -8.94 -8.11
N THR A 222 -10.39 -10.09 -7.61
CA THR A 222 -11.21 -11.11 -8.31
C THR A 222 -12.73 -10.88 -8.28
N ALA A 223 -13.23 -10.13 -7.29
CA ALA A 223 -14.66 -9.91 -7.03
C ALA A 223 -15.24 -8.77 -7.87
N ASP A 224 -14.39 -8.03 -8.60
CA ASP A 224 -14.71 -6.86 -9.44
C ASP A 224 -15.59 -5.79 -8.76
N LEU A 225 -15.54 -5.72 -7.42
CA LEU A 225 -16.27 -4.70 -6.65
C LEU A 225 -15.39 -3.46 -6.51
N ARG A 226 -15.75 -2.37 -7.21
CA ARG A 226 -15.07 -1.07 -7.16
C ARG A 226 -16.00 0.00 -6.57
N GLN A 227 -15.60 0.57 -5.43
CA GLN A 227 -16.23 1.73 -4.82
C GLN A 227 -15.20 2.83 -4.69
N TRP A 228 -15.46 3.97 -5.34
CA TRP A 228 -14.59 5.14 -5.27
C TRP A 228 -15.33 6.29 -4.64
N LEU A 229 -14.73 6.92 -3.64
CA LEU A 229 -15.15 8.26 -3.24
C LEU A 229 -14.72 9.26 -4.34
N PRO A 230 -15.44 10.39 -4.49
CA PRO A 230 -15.05 11.46 -5.41
C PRO A 230 -13.60 11.90 -5.19
N ALA A 231 -12.99 12.47 -6.23
CA ALA A 231 -11.67 13.06 -6.09
C ALA A 231 -11.67 14.14 -5.02
N VAL A 232 -10.64 14.12 -4.17
CA VAL A 232 -10.47 15.12 -3.10
C VAL A 232 -9.98 16.43 -3.68
N ASP A 233 -9.02 16.35 -4.59
CA ASP A 233 -8.41 17.49 -5.25
C ASP A 233 -7.72 17.00 -6.53
N GLU A 234 -8.26 17.37 -7.69
CA GLU A 234 -7.72 16.92 -8.98
C GLU A 234 -6.51 17.71 -9.45
N GLU A 235 -6.26 18.90 -8.89
CA GLU A 235 -5.13 19.75 -9.25
C GLU A 235 -3.81 19.19 -8.69
N ARG A 236 -3.89 18.52 -7.54
CA ARG A 236 -2.77 17.82 -6.90
C ARG A 236 -2.53 16.46 -7.53
N TYR A 237 -1.92 16.47 -8.71
CA TYR A 237 -1.65 15.26 -9.49
C TYR A 237 -0.17 15.09 -9.81
N ALA A 238 0.39 13.94 -9.44
CA ALA A 238 1.69 13.48 -9.92
C ALA A 238 1.70 11.99 -10.25
N ARG A 239 2.72 11.58 -11.00
CA ARG A 239 2.95 10.19 -11.45
C ARG A 239 4.45 9.85 -11.44
N ALA A 240 4.80 8.59 -11.19
CA ALA A 240 6.17 8.08 -11.26
C ALA A 240 6.26 6.92 -12.28
N PRO A 241 6.90 7.13 -13.45
CA PRO A 241 6.88 6.14 -14.52
C PRO A 241 7.55 4.82 -14.11
N PRO A 242 7.04 3.67 -14.55
CA PRO A 242 7.62 2.36 -14.30
C PRO A 242 9.09 2.27 -14.72
N CYS A 243 9.90 1.70 -13.85
CA CYS A 243 11.30 1.39 -14.07
C CYS A 243 11.72 0.11 -13.34
N THR A 244 12.98 -0.25 -13.48
CA THR A 244 13.67 -1.30 -12.72
C THR A 244 14.42 -0.69 -11.55
N ILE A 245 14.85 -1.52 -10.59
CA ILE A 245 15.74 -1.07 -9.51
C ILE A 245 17.06 -0.50 -10.08
N ALA A 246 17.61 -1.10 -11.13
CA ALA A 246 18.85 -0.65 -11.75
C ALA A 246 18.72 0.74 -12.41
N GLU A 247 17.61 0.98 -13.12
CA GLU A 247 17.28 2.29 -13.69
C GLU A 247 17.09 3.33 -12.58
N ALA A 248 16.35 3.00 -11.52
CA ALA A 248 16.17 3.89 -10.37
C ALA A 248 17.50 4.26 -9.69
N LEU A 249 18.41 3.29 -9.47
CA LEU A 249 19.76 3.57 -8.94
C LEU A 249 20.55 4.51 -9.87
N THR A 250 20.38 4.36 -11.19
CA THR A 250 21.05 5.21 -12.17
C THR A 250 20.53 6.64 -12.10
N MET A 251 19.20 6.82 -12.01
CA MET A 251 18.56 8.13 -11.82
C MET A 251 19.08 8.82 -10.55
N LEU A 252 19.11 8.09 -9.42
CA LEU A 252 19.56 8.64 -8.13
C LEU A 252 21.01 9.12 -8.16
N ARG A 253 21.90 8.45 -8.91
CA ARG A 253 23.29 8.88 -9.07
C ARG A 253 23.44 10.13 -9.94
N GLN A 254 22.56 10.31 -10.93
CA GLN A 254 22.60 11.48 -11.82
C GLN A 254 22.12 12.75 -11.11
N THR A 255 21.08 12.65 -10.27
CA THR A 255 20.57 13.79 -9.48
C THR A 255 21.55 14.26 -8.40
N ASN A 256 22.59 13.48 -8.08
CA ASN A 256 23.67 13.89 -7.16
C ASN A 256 24.74 14.77 -7.85
N ARG A 257 24.68 14.95 -9.17
CA ARG A 257 25.68 15.72 -9.94
C ARG A 257 25.17 17.07 -10.45
N SER A 258 23.94 17.45 -10.11
CA SER A 258 23.30 18.72 -10.44
C SER A 258 23.13 19.57 -9.20
#